data_AF-A0A7X9LXF6-F1
#
_entry.id   AF-A0A7X9LXF6-F1
#
_cell.length_a   1.000
_cell.length_b   1.000
_cell.length_c   1.000
_cell.angle_alpha   90.00
_cell.angle_beta   90.00
_cell.angle_gamma   90.00
#
_symmetry.space_group_name_H-M   'P 1'
#
loop_
_entity.id
_entity.type
_entity.pdbx_description
1 polymer ?
#
loop_
_entity_poly.entity_id
_entity_poly.type
_entity_poly.pdbx_seq_one_letter_code
_entity_poly.pdbx_strand_id
1 'polypeptide(L)'
;MIESNKELSLDQSQELLSTLKARFEKNMNRHEGIEWAKIQLKLEANQEKLWSLAEMERTGGEPDVVGYDQNADEYLFYDCSQESPVGRRSLCYDREAWESRKKNKPENSAMDMAAAIGIELLTEAQYRELQMLGNFDMKTSSWVITPSAIRKLGGALFCDFRFGHTFVYHNGADSYYAARGFRGSLRV
;
A
#
# COMPACT_ATOMS: atom_id res chain seq x y z
N MET A 1 24.57 -9.61 3.01
CA MET A 1 23.60 -9.38 1.92
C MET A 1 23.87 -7.97 1.43
N ILE A 2 23.95 -7.76 0.13
CA ILE A 2 24.25 -6.42 -0.42
C ILE A 2 23.10 -5.51 -0.01
N GLU A 3 23.37 -4.52 0.84
CA GLU A 3 22.47 -3.40 1.06
C GLU A 3 22.27 -2.74 -0.30
N SER A 4 21.13 -3.01 -0.92
CA SER A 4 20.67 -2.21 -2.05
C SER A 4 20.44 -0.80 -1.48
N ASN A 5 21.29 0.17 -1.81
CA ASN A 5 21.07 1.57 -1.44
C ASN A 5 19.68 1.96 -1.96
N LYS A 6 18.73 2.17 -1.04
CA LYS A 6 17.36 2.63 -1.33
C LYS A 6 17.37 4.12 -1.65
N GLU A 7 18.07 4.46 -2.72
CA GLU A 7 18.33 5.83 -3.14
C GLU A 7 17.85 6.00 -4.58
N LEU A 8 17.25 7.15 -4.84
CA LEU A 8 16.86 7.58 -6.18
C LEU A 8 17.92 8.55 -6.70
N SER A 9 18.09 8.60 -8.03
CA SER A 9 18.83 9.72 -8.61
C SER A 9 18.09 11.03 -8.39
N LEU A 10 18.79 12.17 -8.55
CA LEU A 10 18.17 13.49 -8.44
C LEU A 10 17.03 13.65 -9.45
N ASP A 11 17.24 13.22 -10.69
CA ASP A 11 16.23 13.29 -11.75
C ASP A 11 14.99 12.45 -11.41
N GLN A 12 15.19 11.22 -10.92
CA GLN A 12 14.10 10.34 -10.48
C GLN A 12 13.33 10.93 -9.30
N SER A 13 14.04 11.53 -8.34
CA SER A 13 13.44 12.18 -7.19
C SER A 13 12.58 13.37 -7.59
N GLN A 14 13.07 14.21 -8.52
CA GLN A 14 12.34 15.36 -9.03
C GLN A 14 11.11 14.96 -9.84
N GLU A 15 11.23 13.93 -10.69
CA GLU A 15 10.10 13.38 -11.45
C GLU A 15 9.01 12.83 -10.52
N LEU A 16 9.41 12.08 -9.49
CA LEU A 16 8.50 11.56 -8.48
C LEU A 16 7.80 12.72 -7.73
N LEU A 17 8.55 13.70 -7.23
CA LEU A 17 7.98 14.83 -6.49
C LEU A 17 6.99 15.63 -7.36
N SER A 18 7.29 15.83 -8.64
CA SER A 18 6.39 16.47 -9.60
C SER A 18 5.09 15.66 -9.76
N THR A 19 5.21 14.34 -9.90
CA THR A 19 4.07 13.42 -10.02
C THR A 19 3.19 13.44 -8.77
N LEU A 20 3.81 13.32 -7.59
CA LEU A 20 3.09 13.34 -6.31
C LEU A 20 2.41 14.70 -6.08
N LYS A 21 3.09 15.82 -6.39
CA LYS A 21 2.52 17.16 -6.28
C LYS A 21 1.29 17.32 -7.17
N ALA A 22 1.40 16.96 -8.44
CA ALA A 22 0.30 17.08 -9.39
C ALA A 22 -0.90 16.22 -8.95
N ARG A 23 -0.65 15.04 -8.36
CA ARG A 23 -1.70 14.18 -7.80
C ARG A 23 -2.35 14.81 -6.56
N PHE A 24 -1.55 15.31 -5.64
CA PHE A 24 -2.01 16.00 -4.44
C PHE A 24 -2.95 17.16 -4.81
N GLU A 25 -2.48 18.08 -5.66
CA GLU A 25 -3.27 19.25 -6.10
C GLU A 25 -4.57 18.87 -6.82
N LYS A 26 -4.59 17.73 -7.53
CA LYS A 26 -5.79 17.22 -8.20
C LYS A 26 -6.81 16.61 -7.22
N ASN A 27 -6.35 16.10 -6.08
CA ASN A 27 -7.16 15.33 -5.12
C ASN A 27 -7.31 16.04 -3.77
N MET A 28 -7.36 17.38 -3.77
CA MET A 28 -7.44 18.20 -2.55
C MET A 28 -8.58 17.80 -1.59
N ASN A 29 -9.63 17.15 -2.09
CA ASN A 29 -10.71 16.61 -1.28
C ASN A 29 -10.27 15.50 -0.30
N ARG A 30 -9.08 14.93 -0.47
CA ARG A 30 -8.54 13.88 0.41
C ARG A 30 -7.74 14.43 1.59
N HIS A 31 -7.31 15.69 1.53
CA HIS A 31 -6.33 16.26 2.44
C HIS A 31 -6.55 17.76 2.64
N GLU A 32 -7.78 18.12 3.02
CA GLU A 32 -8.13 19.50 3.32
C GLU A 32 -7.26 20.09 4.43
N GLY A 33 -6.72 21.27 4.19
CA GLY A 33 -5.87 21.99 5.15
C GLY A 33 -4.42 21.50 5.23
N ILE A 34 -4.01 20.52 4.43
CA ILE A 34 -2.61 20.10 4.31
C ILE A 34 -1.92 20.92 3.22
N GLU A 35 -0.68 21.36 3.48
CA GLU A 35 0.13 22.11 2.53
C GLU A 35 1.22 21.23 1.91
N TRP A 36 1.23 21.13 0.57
CA TRP A 36 2.23 20.35 -0.17
C TRP A 36 3.67 20.71 0.21
N ALA A 37 3.97 21.99 0.44
CA ALA A 37 5.32 22.45 0.77
C ALA A 37 5.88 21.77 2.04
N LYS A 38 5.04 21.46 3.03
CA LYS A 38 5.45 20.78 4.27
C LYS A 38 5.74 19.30 4.03
N ILE A 39 4.95 18.66 3.17
CA ILE A 39 5.15 17.26 2.75
C ILE A 39 6.46 17.15 1.97
N GLN A 40 6.67 18.03 1.00
CA GLN A 40 7.86 18.04 0.17
C GLN A 40 9.15 18.16 1.00
N LEU A 41 9.17 19.04 2.01
CA LEU A 41 10.32 19.17 2.90
C LEU A 41 10.63 17.87 3.67
N LYS A 42 9.62 17.15 4.16
CA LYS A 42 9.83 15.85 4.83
C LYS A 42 10.32 14.77 3.87
N LEU A 43 9.80 14.76 2.64
CA LEU A 43 10.22 13.83 1.59
C LEU A 43 11.67 14.05 1.17
N GLU A 44 12.05 15.29 0.88
CA GLU A 44 13.41 15.65 0.48
C GLU A 44 14.44 15.35 1.58
N ALA A 45 14.03 15.41 2.85
CA ALA A 45 14.85 15.03 4.00
C ALA A 45 14.95 13.51 4.21
N ASN A 46 14.16 12.69 3.51
CA ASN A 46 14.08 11.25 3.74
C ASN A 46 14.10 10.42 2.44
N GLN A 47 15.33 10.11 2.00
CA GLN A 47 15.57 9.39 0.74
C GLN A 47 14.94 7.99 0.71
N GLU A 48 14.92 7.27 1.83
CA GLU A 48 14.31 5.94 1.89
C GLU A 48 12.80 6.00 1.66
N LYS A 49 12.13 7.03 2.19
CA LYS A 49 10.68 7.22 1.99
C LYS A 49 10.37 7.63 0.55
N LEU A 50 11.19 8.47 -0.06
CA LEU A 50 11.09 8.77 -1.49
C LEU A 50 11.26 7.51 -2.33
N TRP A 51 12.23 6.66 -2.03
CA TRP A 51 12.42 5.39 -2.70
C TRP A 51 11.20 4.47 -2.56
N SER A 52 10.63 4.36 -1.36
CA SER A 52 9.39 3.61 -1.13
C SER A 52 8.22 4.13 -1.96
N LEU A 53 8.05 5.46 -2.04
CA LEU A 53 7.00 6.07 -2.87
C LEU A 53 7.23 5.85 -4.36
N ALA A 54 8.48 5.88 -4.84
CA ALA A 54 8.81 5.51 -6.22
C ALA A 54 8.41 4.06 -6.52
N GLU A 55 8.66 3.13 -5.60
CA GLU A 55 8.27 1.74 -5.78
C GLU A 55 6.75 1.53 -5.69
N MET A 56 6.05 2.27 -4.82
CA MET A 56 4.59 2.31 -4.82
C MET A 56 4.05 2.80 -6.17
N GLU A 57 4.62 3.87 -6.73
CA GLU A 57 4.27 4.41 -8.05
C GLU A 57 4.54 3.38 -9.16
N ARG A 58 5.75 2.82 -9.20
CA ARG A 58 6.21 1.84 -10.20
C ARG A 58 5.33 0.60 -10.24
N THR A 59 4.79 0.19 -9.10
CA THR A 59 3.90 -0.98 -8.99
C THR A 59 2.42 -0.66 -9.23
N GLY A 60 2.10 0.59 -9.60
CA GLY A 60 0.76 1.06 -9.95
C GLY A 60 -0.10 1.44 -8.74
N GLY A 61 0.53 1.89 -7.66
CA GLY A 61 -0.11 2.27 -6.41
C GLY A 61 -0.82 3.62 -6.42
N GLU A 62 -0.32 4.54 -7.24
CA GLU A 62 -0.72 5.96 -7.23
C GLU A 62 -0.77 6.51 -5.80
N PRO A 63 0.35 6.45 -5.03
CA PRO A 63 0.39 6.89 -3.65
C PRO A 63 -0.02 8.35 -3.52
N ASP A 64 -0.83 8.65 -2.52
CA ASP A 64 -1.33 10.00 -2.23
C ASP A 64 -1.50 10.21 -0.73
N VAL A 65 -1.50 11.47 -0.30
CA VAL A 65 -1.68 11.83 1.10
C VAL A 65 -3.16 11.71 1.47
N VAL A 66 -3.42 10.95 2.52
CA VAL A 66 -4.76 10.67 3.05
C VAL A 66 -4.98 11.23 4.45
N GLY A 67 -3.93 11.73 5.10
CA GLY A 67 -4.02 12.28 6.44
C GLY A 67 -2.69 12.77 7.00
N TYR A 68 -2.77 13.38 8.17
CA TYR A 68 -1.63 13.87 8.93
C TYR A 68 -1.81 13.51 10.41
N ASP A 69 -0.86 12.77 10.96
CA ASP A 69 -0.80 12.39 12.36
C ASP A 69 -0.04 13.47 13.15
N GLN A 70 -0.79 14.36 13.79
CA GLN A 70 -0.22 15.47 14.56
C GLN A 70 0.62 15.02 15.76
N ASN A 71 0.36 13.83 16.31
CA ASN A 71 1.08 13.34 17.48
C ASN A 71 2.48 12.86 17.10
N ALA A 72 2.59 12.20 15.94
CA ALA A 72 3.86 11.71 15.40
C ALA A 72 4.57 12.75 14.52
N ASP A 73 3.88 13.82 14.12
CA ASP A 73 4.30 14.73 13.06
C ASP A 73 4.63 13.96 11.77
N GLU A 74 3.70 13.12 11.31
CA GLU A 74 3.88 12.27 10.13
C GLU A 74 2.71 12.41 9.14
N TYR A 75 3.01 12.46 7.85
CA TYR A 75 2.03 12.35 6.78
C TYR A 75 1.75 10.88 6.45
N LEU A 76 0.47 10.58 6.23
CA LEU A 76 0.01 9.24 5.87
C LEU A 76 -0.19 9.17 4.35
N PHE A 77 0.55 8.27 3.71
CA PHE A 77 0.41 7.93 2.30
C PHE A 77 -0.20 6.54 2.14
N TYR A 78 -1.29 6.44 1.38
CA TYR A 78 -1.85 5.15 0.93
C TYR A 78 -1.81 5.03 -0.58
N ASP A 79 -1.88 3.80 -1.08
CA ASP A 79 -2.22 3.57 -2.48
C ASP A 79 -3.65 4.03 -2.78
N CYS A 80 -3.76 5.00 -3.68
CA CYS A 80 -5.03 5.57 -4.11
C CYS A 80 -5.38 5.23 -5.56
N SER A 81 -4.76 4.19 -6.14
CA SER A 81 -5.20 3.61 -7.41
C SER A 81 -6.63 3.06 -7.29
N GLN A 82 -7.46 3.18 -8.33
CA GLN A 82 -8.88 2.77 -8.26
C GLN A 82 -9.09 1.31 -7.86
N GLU A 83 -8.21 0.42 -8.33
CA GLU A 83 -8.21 -1.01 -8.01
C GLU A 83 -6.85 -1.38 -7.42
N SER A 84 -6.78 -2.53 -6.75
CA SER A 84 -5.57 -2.96 -6.06
C SER A 84 -4.39 -2.94 -7.05
N PRO A 85 -3.21 -2.44 -6.70
CA PRO A 85 -2.14 -2.17 -7.66
C PRO A 85 -1.78 -3.40 -8.50
N VAL A 86 -1.78 -3.26 -9.84
CA VAL A 86 -1.65 -4.42 -10.77
C VAL A 86 -0.34 -5.18 -10.55
N GLY A 87 0.75 -4.47 -10.28
CA GLY A 87 2.07 -5.06 -10.00
C GLY A 87 2.17 -5.79 -8.65
N ARG A 88 1.09 -5.80 -7.86
CA ARG A 88 1.04 -6.38 -6.50
C ARG A 88 -0.10 -7.38 -6.31
N ARG A 89 -0.64 -7.91 -7.41
CA ARG A 89 -1.71 -8.93 -7.40
C ARG A 89 -1.16 -10.35 -7.51
N SER A 90 -2.02 -11.34 -7.29
CA SER A 90 -1.72 -12.77 -7.42
C SER A 90 -0.67 -13.27 -6.42
N LEU A 91 -0.67 -12.70 -5.21
CA LEU A 91 0.25 -13.07 -4.13
C LEU A 91 -0.51 -13.79 -3.02
N CYS A 92 0.12 -14.80 -2.41
CA CYS A 92 -0.31 -15.31 -1.12
C CYS A 92 0.03 -14.29 -0.01
N TYR A 93 -0.50 -14.48 1.18
CA TYR A 93 -0.40 -13.50 2.25
C TYR A 93 1.04 -13.28 2.74
N ASP A 94 1.74 -14.33 3.19
CA ASP A 94 3.09 -14.22 3.78
C ASP A 94 4.05 -15.33 3.35
N ARG A 95 5.29 -15.28 3.86
CA ARG A 95 6.37 -16.23 3.54
C ARG A 95 6.03 -17.66 3.93
N GLU A 96 5.50 -17.89 5.13
CA GLU A 96 5.13 -19.24 5.58
C GLU A 96 4.05 -19.83 4.68
N ALA A 97 3.05 -19.03 4.29
CA ALA A 97 2.03 -19.44 3.33
C ALA A 97 2.64 -19.77 1.96
N TRP A 98 3.56 -18.95 1.46
CA TRP A 98 4.29 -19.18 0.22
C TRP A 98 5.10 -20.48 0.25
N GLU A 99 5.77 -20.77 1.37
CA GLU A 99 6.60 -21.96 1.56
C GLU A 99 5.76 -23.24 1.62
N SER A 100 4.59 -23.18 2.27
CA SER A 100 3.68 -24.32 2.42
C SER A 100 3.14 -24.87 1.08
N ARG A 101 3.11 -24.03 0.03
CA ARG A 101 2.61 -24.44 -1.29
C ARG A 101 3.58 -25.40 -1.97
N LYS A 102 3.05 -26.53 -2.48
CA LYS A 102 3.85 -27.51 -3.25
C LYS A 102 3.78 -27.31 -4.77
N LYS A 103 2.70 -26.69 -5.26
CA LYS A 103 2.41 -26.48 -6.68
C LYS A 103 1.82 -25.09 -6.88
N ASN A 104 2.08 -24.49 -8.04
CA ASN A 104 1.61 -23.16 -8.41
C ASN A 104 1.96 -22.17 -7.30
N LYS A 105 3.26 -21.98 -7.05
CA LYS A 105 3.71 -20.92 -6.13
C LYS A 105 3.52 -19.58 -6.84
N PRO A 106 2.93 -18.57 -6.19
CA PRO A 106 2.95 -17.23 -6.74
C PRO A 106 4.38 -16.69 -6.74
N GLU A 107 4.62 -15.60 -7.45
CA GLU A 107 5.96 -15.01 -7.56
C GLU A 107 6.54 -14.61 -6.20
N ASN A 108 5.68 -14.11 -5.29
CA ASN A 108 6.07 -13.69 -3.95
C ASN A 108 4.88 -13.76 -2.97
N SER A 109 5.09 -13.27 -1.75
CA SER A 109 4.01 -12.98 -0.80
C SER A 109 3.74 -11.47 -0.70
N ALA A 110 2.53 -11.10 -0.26
CA ALA A 110 2.14 -9.71 -0.06
C ALA A 110 3.00 -9.03 1.01
N MET A 111 3.20 -9.71 2.16
CA MET A 111 4.00 -9.19 3.27
C MET A 111 5.48 -8.99 2.88
N ASP A 112 6.08 -9.93 2.15
CA ASP A 112 7.49 -9.78 1.75
C ASP A 112 7.67 -8.69 0.69
N MET A 113 6.72 -8.57 -0.24
CA MET A 113 6.75 -7.51 -1.25
C MET A 113 6.57 -6.13 -0.60
N ALA A 114 5.67 -6.00 0.36
CA ALA A 114 5.50 -4.77 1.14
C ALA A 114 6.79 -4.41 1.92
N ALA A 115 7.40 -5.40 2.59
CA ALA A 115 8.66 -5.19 3.31
C ALA A 115 9.82 -4.79 2.37
N ALA A 116 9.90 -5.39 1.18
CA ALA A 116 10.89 -5.03 0.17
C ALA A 116 10.73 -3.56 -0.28
N ILE A 117 9.49 -3.11 -0.50
CA ILE A 117 9.13 -1.73 -0.85
C ILE A 117 9.33 -0.77 0.35
N GLY A 118 9.35 -1.26 1.59
CA GLY A 118 9.46 -0.43 2.80
C GLY A 118 8.12 0.16 3.25
N ILE A 119 7.01 -0.55 2.98
CA ILE A 119 5.64 -0.16 3.31
C ILE A 119 4.96 -1.25 4.14
N GLU A 120 3.87 -0.89 4.79
CA GLU A 120 2.99 -1.84 5.48
C GLU A 120 1.74 -2.12 4.64
N LEU A 121 1.12 -3.29 4.82
CA LEU A 121 -0.25 -3.49 4.33
C LEU A 121 -1.20 -2.59 5.13
N LEU A 122 -2.29 -2.14 4.51
CA LEU A 122 -3.36 -1.48 5.28
C LEU A 122 -3.93 -2.43 6.34
N THR A 123 -4.24 -1.89 7.50
CA THR A 123 -5.15 -2.53 8.46
C THR A 123 -6.60 -2.46 7.94
N GLU A 124 -7.50 -3.25 8.53
CA GLU A 124 -8.93 -3.15 8.20
C GLU A 124 -9.48 -1.72 8.41
N ALA A 125 -9.09 -1.07 9.51
CA ALA A 125 -9.52 0.29 9.83
C ALA A 125 -9.07 1.29 8.75
N GLN A 126 -7.78 1.25 8.39
CA GLN A 126 -7.22 2.12 7.35
C GLN A 126 -7.83 1.84 5.97
N TYR A 127 -8.14 0.58 5.66
CA TYR A 127 -8.86 0.25 4.44
C TYR A 127 -10.27 0.88 4.43
N ARG A 128 -10.99 0.87 5.56
CA ARG A 128 -12.31 1.53 5.67
C ARG A 128 -12.20 3.05 5.55
N GLU A 129 -11.18 3.65 6.15
CA GLU A 129 -10.88 5.09 6.02
C GLU A 129 -10.61 5.47 4.57
N LEU A 130 -9.83 4.67 3.84
CA LEU A 130 -9.59 4.88 2.42
C LEU A 130 -10.91 4.94 1.62
N GLN A 131 -11.89 4.09 1.94
CA GLN A 131 -13.18 4.08 1.24
C GLN A 131 -14.05 5.32 1.52
N MET A 132 -13.71 6.11 2.55
CA MET A 132 -14.36 7.41 2.79
C MET A 132 -13.86 8.48 1.82
N LEU A 133 -12.68 8.28 1.22
CA LEU A 133 -12.03 9.22 0.30
C LEU A 133 -12.40 8.97 -1.17
N GLY A 134 -13.07 7.86 -1.46
CA GLY A 134 -13.46 7.43 -2.80
C GLY A 134 -13.81 5.95 -2.83
N ASN A 135 -14.30 5.48 -3.98
CA ASN A 135 -14.62 4.06 -4.16
C ASN A 135 -13.41 3.31 -4.71
N PHE A 136 -12.83 2.43 -3.90
CA PHE A 136 -11.64 1.66 -4.26
C PHE A 136 -11.92 0.16 -4.22
N ASP A 137 -11.21 -0.62 -5.04
CA ASP A 137 -11.33 -2.08 -5.10
C ASP A 137 -12.77 -2.55 -5.44
N MET A 138 -13.42 -1.89 -6.40
CA MET A 138 -14.77 -2.25 -6.89
C MET A 138 -14.78 -3.48 -7.80
N LYS A 139 -13.61 -3.93 -8.27
CA LYS A 139 -13.44 -5.12 -9.12
C LYS A 139 -12.37 -6.06 -8.59
N THR A 140 -11.59 -5.61 -7.61
CA THR A 140 -10.51 -6.35 -6.99
C THR A 140 -10.75 -6.51 -5.48
N SER A 141 -9.76 -7.08 -4.79
CA SER A 141 -9.73 -7.20 -3.34
C SER A 141 -8.29 -7.05 -2.84
N SER A 142 -8.12 -6.57 -1.63
CA SER A 142 -6.80 -6.34 -1.03
C SER A 142 -6.62 -7.15 0.24
N TRP A 143 -5.48 -7.84 0.36
CA TRP A 143 -5.01 -8.32 1.66
C TRP A 143 -4.86 -7.13 2.61
N VAL A 144 -5.27 -7.36 3.86
CA VAL A 144 -5.08 -6.42 4.97
C VAL A 144 -4.32 -7.11 6.09
N ILE A 145 -3.75 -6.33 7.01
CA ILE A 145 -3.06 -6.87 8.18
C ILE A 145 -3.98 -7.83 8.92
N THR A 146 -3.55 -9.08 9.00
CA THR A 146 -4.29 -10.16 9.65
C THR A 146 -3.90 -10.26 11.12
N PRO A 147 -4.86 -10.25 12.05
CA PRO A 147 -4.60 -10.51 13.46
C PRO A 147 -3.86 -11.83 13.68
N SER A 148 -2.85 -11.83 14.56
CA SER A 148 -2.01 -13.00 14.81
C SER A 148 -2.81 -14.23 15.27
N ALA A 149 -3.92 -14.03 16.00
CA ALA A 149 -4.82 -15.11 16.42
C ALA A 149 -5.46 -15.85 15.23
N ILE A 150 -5.85 -15.13 14.17
CA ILE A 150 -6.39 -15.72 12.93
C ILE A 150 -5.25 -16.37 12.14
N ARG A 151 -4.11 -15.68 12.04
CA ARG A 151 -2.99 -16.19 11.24
C ARG A 151 -2.38 -17.48 11.78
N LYS A 152 -2.33 -17.65 13.11
CA LYS A 152 -1.90 -18.90 13.76
C LYS A 152 -2.80 -20.10 13.41
N LEU A 153 -4.03 -19.85 13.00
CA LEU A 153 -4.97 -20.88 12.55
C LEU A 153 -4.94 -21.09 11.02
N GLY A 154 -3.99 -20.45 10.32
CA GLY A 154 -3.79 -20.56 8.87
C GLY A 154 -4.60 -19.57 8.03
N GLY A 155 -5.38 -18.69 8.65
CA GLY A 155 -6.22 -17.71 7.95
C GLY A 155 -5.50 -16.40 7.62
N ALA A 156 -6.00 -15.69 6.61
CA ALA A 156 -5.63 -14.31 6.29
C ALA A 156 -6.87 -13.49 5.89
N LEU A 157 -6.89 -12.22 6.30
CA LEU A 157 -7.99 -11.29 6.05
C LEU A 157 -7.76 -10.47 4.77
N PHE A 158 -8.84 -10.22 4.05
CA PHE A 158 -8.85 -9.33 2.89
C PHE A 158 -10.17 -8.56 2.81
N CYS A 159 -10.14 -7.43 2.12
CA CYS A 159 -11.29 -6.55 1.94
C CYS A 159 -11.61 -6.33 0.46
N ASP A 160 -12.87 -6.02 0.17
CA ASP A 160 -13.30 -5.40 -1.10
C ASP A 160 -14.39 -4.34 -0.84
N PHE A 161 -14.77 -3.60 -1.88
CA PHE A 161 -15.87 -2.63 -1.81
C PHE A 161 -16.97 -3.02 -2.80
N ARG A 162 -18.14 -3.37 -2.28
CA ARG A 162 -19.30 -3.78 -3.08
C ARG A 162 -20.56 -3.13 -2.51
N PHE A 163 -21.49 -2.76 -3.39
CA PHE A 163 -22.79 -2.22 -2.98
C PHE A 163 -22.71 -1.00 -2.05
N GLY A 164 -21.66 -0.17 -2.17
CA GLY A 164 -21.47 0.98 -1.29
C GLY A 164 -20.93 0.63 0.11
N HIS A 165 -20.47 -0.61 0.32
CA HIS A 165 -20.00 -1.09 1.61
C HIS A 165 -18.64 -1.78 1.52
N THR A 166 -17.83 -1.62 2.56
CA THR A 166 -16.60 -2.39 2.75
C THR A 166 -16.95 -3.73 3.38
N PHE A 167 -16.57 -4.81 2.71
CA PHE A 167 -16.66 -6.16 3.24
C PHE A 167 -15.28 -6.65 3.67
N VAL A 168 -15.28 -7.49 4.71
CA VAL A 168 -14.09 -8.16 5.23
C VAL A 168 -14.35 -9.65 5.17
N TYR A 169 -13.39 -10.38 4.64
CA TYR A 169 -13.48 -11.81 4.45
C TYR A 169 -12.21 -12.48 4.96
N HIS A 170 -12.21 -13.80 4.97
CA HIS A 170 -11.03 -14.60 5.23
C HIS A 170 -10.82 -15.64 4.13
N ASN A 171 -9.57 -16.03 3.94
CA ASN A 171 -9.17 -17.22 3.19
C ASN A 171 -8.00 -17.90 3.91
N GLY A 172 -7.55 -19.06 3.42
CA GLY A 172 -6.23 -19.56 3.79
C GLY A 172 -5.15 -18.57 3.37
N ALA A 173 -4.12 -18.39 4.20
CA ALA A 173 -3.02 -17.46 3.91
C ALA A 173 -2.27 -17.80 2.61
N ASP A 174 -2.32 -19.07 2.17
CA ASP A 174 -1.71 -19.58 0.95
C ASP A 174 -2.56 -19.37 -0.31
N SER A 175 -3.81 -18.93 -0.16
CA SER A 175 -4.70 -18.63 -1.27
C SER A 175 -4.21 -17.40 -2.02
N TYR A 176 -4.37 -17.36 -3.34
CA TYR A 176 -4.10 -16.17 -4.14
C TYR A 176 -4.97 -16.18 -5.40
N TYR A 177 -5.34 -14.98 -5.87
CA TYR A 177 -6.26 -14.79 -6.98
C TYR A 177 -5.77 -13.65 -7.87
N ALA A 178 -6.04 -13.74 -9.18
CA ALA A 178 -5.63 -12.71 -10.15
C ALA A 178 -6.13 -11.30 -9.79
N ALA A 179 -7.31 -11.21 -9.18
CA ALA A 179 -7.93 -9.97 -8.75
C ALA A 179 -7.64 -9.60 -7.28
N ARG A 180 -6.73 -10.32 -6.60
CA ARG A 180 -6.34 -10.01 -5.22
C ARG A 180 -4.92 -9.48 -5.17
N GLY A 181 -4.75 -8.28 -4.61
CA GLY A 181 -3.45 -7.70 -4.31
C GLY A 181 -3.36 -7.23 -2.88
N PHE A 182 -2.64 -6.14 -2.66
CA PHE A 182 -2.62 -5.43 -1.39
C PHE A 182 -2.40 -3.94 -1.62
N ARG A 183 -2.89 -3.12 -0.69
CA ARG A 183 -2.61 -1.69 -0.63
C ARG A 183 -1.59 -1.41 0.47
N GLY A 184 -0.70 -0.48 0.19
CA GLY A 184 0.40 -0.03 1.01
C GLY A 184 0.05 1.19 1.84
N SER A 185 0.63 1.27 3.02
CA SER A 185 0.70 2.44 3.89
C SER A 185 2.15 2.82 4.12
N LEU A 186 2.44 4.12 4.03
CA LEU A 186 3.72 4.72 4.38
C LEU A 186 3.49 5.95 5.25
N ARG A 187 4.27 6.06 6.33
CA ARG A 187 4.39 7.25 7.18
C ARG A 187 5.65 8.02 6.79
N VAL A 188 5.53 9.34 6.63
CA VAL A 188 6.58 10.26 6.17
C VAL A 188 6.72 11.45 7.11
#